data_AF-A0A2T5K1M9-F1
#
_entry.id   AF-A0A2T5K1M9-F1
#
_cell.length_a   1.000
_cell.length_b   1.000
_cell.length_c   1.000
_cell.angle_alpha   90.00
_cell.angle_beta   90.00
_cell.angle_gamma   90.00
#
_symmetry.space_group_name_H-M   'P 1'
#
loop_
_entity.id
_entity.type
_entity.pdbx_description
1 polymer ?
#
loop_
_entity_poly.entity_id
_entity_poly.type
_entity_poly.pdbx_seq_one_letter_code
_entity_poly.pdbx_strand_id
1 'polypeptide(L)'
;MAQKIVIAEGVEIRDVGQGIALLKFLKDKCDPKKGAVSAWTYPKGASAKGVTHEVEVVYTKAEFAKALDTADIFVVYEGHSRYGQGPAFAPAGTPKVPDTKTFPVNPWGVHFRMGYDATDTECIGDLVHHSVTPAEYDLTTSGPKAFLPAALATAAANAKAQQKAIKAKKIAAAAACSTAGAWRLFDTCYAKLSTTTTARGDKPLKGRHFYNILARKPPEFETSVQVGSAHLDKSSLACKLLFMASCSSHVHFFKPLDNRRKAAKSACKFLMTGFVCATTHATMFLEQVLIKGHDPVSKKGSKAVVKALNGVSDSGIVNIY
;
A
#
# COMPACT_ATOMS: atom_id res chain seq x y z
N MET A 1 28.87 0.16 -14.75
CA MET A 1 28.09 1.26 -14.15
C MET A 1 27.70 0.85 -12.75
N ALA A 2 27.61 1.80 -11.80
CA ALA A 2 27.16 1.50 -10.44
C ALA A 2 25.69 1.05 -10.45
N GLN A 3 25.37 0.05 -9.64
CA GLN A 3 24.00 -0.43 -9.49
C GLN A 3 23.17 0.62 -8.73
N LYS A 4 22.08 1.08 -9.33
CA LYS A 4 21.20 2.07 -8.69
C LYS A 4 20.13 1.40 -7.83
N ILE A 5 19.90 1.98 -6.66
CA ILE A 5 18.84 1.64 -5.70
C ILE A 5 18.03 2.90 -5.43
N VAL A 6 16.71 2.83 -5.57
CA VAL A 6 15.81 3.92 -5.20
C VAL A 6 14.99 3.49 -4.00
N ILE A 7 15.07 4.24 -2.90
CA ILE A 7 14.23 4.06 -1.72
C ILE A 7 13.15 5.15 -1.74
N ALA A 8 11.90 4.75 -1.95
CA ALA A 8 10.74 5.63 -1.87
C ALA A 8 10.17 5.59 -0.45
N GLU A 9 10.35 6.67 0.30
CA GLU A 9 9.79 6.79 1.64
C GLU A 9 8.35 7.30 1.57
N GLY A 10 7.43 6.48 2.07
CA GLY A 10 6.03 6.83 2.19
C GLY A 10 5.74 7.79 3.34
N VAL A 11 4.53 8.32 3.31
CA VAL A 11 4.00 9.15 4.40
C VAL A 11 4.14 8.47 5.76
N GLU A 12 4.28 9.30 6.80
CA GLU A 12 4.45 8.92 8.21
C GLU A 12 5.78 8.23 8.52
N ILE A 13 6.22 7.28 7.71
CA ILE A 13 7.47 6.52 7.94
C ILE A 13 8.73 7.36 7.68
N ARG A 14 8.67 8.26 6.69
CA ARG A 14 9.74 9.21 6.35
C ARG A 14 10.31 9.97 7.56
N ASP A 15 9.43 10.43 8.45
CA ASP A 15 9.80 11.38 9.51
C ASP A 15 9.92 10.74 10.90
N VAL A 16 9.87 9.41 10.97
CA VAL A 16 9.93 8.65 12.23
C VAL A 16 11.00 7.55 12.15
N GLY A 17 11.08 6.69 13.17
CA GLY A 17 12.20 5.79 13.46
C GLY A 17 12.85 5.10 12.24
N GLN A 18 12.06 4.63 11.27
CA GLN A 18 12.59 3.98 10.06
C GLN A 18 13.36 4.93 9.15
N GLY A 19 12.78 6.08 8.79
CA GLY A 19 13.49 7.06 7.95
C GLY A 19 14.72 7.66 8.63
N ILE A 20 14.66 7.85 9.95
CA ILE A 20 15.84 8.26 10.75
C ILE A 20 16.94 7.18 10.69
N ALA A 21 16.58 5.91 10.83
CA ALA A 21 17.53 4.80 10.75
C ALA A 21 18.16 4.68 9.34
N LEU A 22 17.36 4.84 8.28
CA LEU A 22 17.83 4.84 6.90
C LEU A 22 18.84 5.98 6.68
N LEU A 23 18.50 7.21 7.06
CA LEU A 23 19.40 8.36 6.91
C LEU A 23 20.69 8.19 7.71
N LYS A 24 20.61 7.59 8.91
CA LYS A 24 21.80 7.25 9.71
C LYS A 24 22.67 6.24 8.97
N PHE A 25 22.09 5.15 8.47
CA PHE A 25 22.83 4.14 7.71
C PHE A 25 23.54 4.76 6.49
N LEU A 26 22.84 5.60 5.72
CA LEU A 26 23.41 6.27 4.55
C LEU A 26 24.58 7.18 4.94
N LYS A 27 24.45 7.99 6.00
CA LYS A 27 25.55 8.83 6.51
C LYS A 27 26.75 8.01 6.98
N ASP A 28 26.52 6.86 7.60
CA ASP A 28 27.57 6.02 8.15
C ASP A 28 28.33 5.24 7.07
N LYS A 29 27.64 4.82 6.00
CA LYS A 29 28.15 3.85 5.01
C LYS A 29 28.34 4.38 3.59
N CYS A 30 27.82 5.57 3.28
CA CYS A 30 27.86 6.17 1.95
C CYS A 30 28.39 7.62 1.99
N ASP A 31 28.75 8.16 0.83
CA ASP A 31 29.01 9.59 0.64
C ASP A 31 27.85 10.27 -0.09
N PRO A 32 27.49 11.51 0.29
CA PRO A 32 26.50 12.28 -0.46
C PRO A 32 27.01 12.53 -1.89
N LYS A 33 26.16 12.28 -2.88
CA LYS A 33 26.49 12.49 -4.29
C LYS A 33 26.53 13.98 -4.59
N LYS A 34 27.67 14.48 -5.07
CA LYS A 34 27.85 15.89 -5.40
C LYS A 34 26.76 16.38 -6.37
N GLY A 35 26.10 17.48 -6.00
CA GLY A 35 25.03 18.10 -6.81
C GLY A 35 23.66 17.43 -6.69
N ALA A 36 23.49 16.44 -5.82
CA ALA A 36 22.20 15.79 -5.55
C ALA A 36 21.87 15.84 -4.05
N VAL A 37 20.64 16.25 -3.73
CA VAL A 37 20.20 16.45 -2.33
C VAL A 37 19.84 15.14 -1.64
N SER A 38 19.40 14.13 -2.42
CA SER A 38 18.88 12.87 -1.89
C SER A 38 19.57 11.64 -2.46
N ALA A 39 20.73 11.80 -3.09
CA ALA A 39 21.51 10.69 -3.64
C ALA A 39 22.83 10.49 -2.90
N TRP A 40 23.22 9.22 -2.79
CA TRP A 40 24.37 8.74 -2.05
C TRP A 40 25.15 7.75 -2.90
N THR A 41 26.45 7.64 -2.67
CA THR A 41 27.35 6.71 -3.35
C THR A 41 27.98 5.77 -2.34
N TYR A 42 28.08 4.49 -2.71
CA TYR A 42 28.68 3.44 -1.89
C TYR A 42 29.80 2.74 -2.67
N PRO A 43 30.92 2.35 -2.01
CA PRO A 43 31.21 2.54 -0.58
C PRO A 43 31.68 3.97 -0.25
N LYS A 44 31.54 4.35 1.02
CA LYS A 44 32.09 5.60 1.54
C LYS A 44 33.61 5.70 1.31
N GLY A 45 34.08 6.88 0.93
CA GLY A 45 35.45 7.19 0.58
C GLY A 45 35.89 6.68 -0.80
N ALA A 46 35.00 6.07 -1.59
CA ALA A 46 35.36 5.54 -2.90
C ALA A 46 35.66 6.67 -3.90
N SER A 47 36.69 6.47 -4.73
CA SER A 47 36.85 7.26 -5.95
C SER A 47 35.71 6.97 -6.93
N ALA A 48 35.52 7.83 -7.94
CA ALA A 48 34.46 7.66 -8.94
C ALA A 48 34.49 6.27 -9.64
N LYS A 49 35.67 5.66 -9.81
CA LYS A 49 35.81 4.31 -10.39
C LYS A 49 35.52 3.19 -9.39
N GLY A 50 35.59 3.47 -8.10
CA GLY A 50 35.33 2.53 -7.01
C GLY A 50 33.88 2.51 -6.52
N VAL A 51 33.03 3.43 -7.00
CA VAL A 51 31.60 3.43 -6.66
C VAL A 51 30.93 2.21 -7.27
N THR A 52 30.36 1.37 -6.41
CA THR A 52 29.65 0.15 -6.82
C THR A 52 28.15 0.36 -6.87
N HIS A 53 27.62 1.25 -6.04
CA HIS A 53 26.18 1.52 -5.95
C HIS A 53 25.88 3.01 -5.79
N GLU A 54 24.73 3.40 -6.32
CA GLU A 54 24.11 4.69 -6.04
C GLU A 54 22.77 4.46 -5.34
N VAL A 55 22.53 5.14 -4.22
CA VAL A 55 21.27 5.07 -3.48
C VAL A 55 20.59 6.43 -3.55
N GLU A 56 19.36 6.49 -4.06
CA GLU A 56 18.55 7.71 -4.13
C GLU A 56 17.32 7.54 -3.24
N VAL A 57 17.09 8.49 -2.34
CA VAL A 57 15.89 8.54 -1.51
C VAL A 57 14.89 9.51 -2.16
N VAL A 58 13.68 9.04 -2.41
CA VAL A 58 12.62 9.82 -3.07
C VAL A 58 11.37 9.86 -2.19
N TYR A 59 10.55 10.90 -2.35
CA TYR A 59 9.47 11.21 -1.39
C TYR A 59 8.14 11.47 -2.07
N THR A 60 8.07 11.41 -3.40
CA THR A 60 6.87 11.74 -4.14
C THR A 60 6.36 10.57 -4.97
N LYS A 61 5.04 10.56 -5.19
CA LYS A 61 4.36 9.65 -6.11
C LYS A 61 5.00 9.63 -7.50
N ALA A 62 5.39 10.81 -8.02
CA ALA A 62 5.93 10.93 -9.36
C ALA A 62 7.34 10.32 -9.47
N GLU A 63 8.20 10.53 -8.46
CA GLU A 63 9.51 9.92 -8.40
C GLU A 63 9.43 8.40 -8.25
N PHE A 64 8.50 7.91 -7.42
CA PHE A 64 8.25 6.47 -7.30
C PHE A 64 7.79 5.86 -8.63
N ALA A 65 6.83 6.50 -9.31
CA ALA A 65 6.38 6.07 -10.64
C ALA A 65 7.54 5.99 -11.65
N LYS A 66 8.38 7.03 -11.68
CA LYS A 66 9.58 7.07 -12.54
C LYS A 66 10.56 5.95 -12.19
N ALA A 67 10.76 5.66 -10.92
CA ALA A 67 11.65 4.58 -10.48
C ALA A 67 11.15 3.21 -10.95
N LEU A 68 9.84 2.94 -10.84
CA LEU A 68 9.25 1.71 -11.37
C LEU A 68 9.50 1.52 -12.87
N ASP A 69 9.56 2.61 -13.62
CA ASP A 69 9.76 2.63 -15.07
C ASP A 69 11.23 2.78 -15.50
N THR A 70 12.17 2.73 -14.55
CA THR A 70 13.60 2.78 -14.87
C THR A 70 14.17 1.36 -14.93
N ALA A 71 14.81 1.01 -16.06
CA ALA A 71 15.43 -0.30 -16.23
C ALA A 71 16.63 -0.51 -15.30
N ASP A 72 16.91 -1.77 -14.97
CA ASP A 72 18.12 -2.21 -14.24
C ASP A 72 18.35 -1.58 -12.85
N ILE A 73 17.30 -1.08 -12.20
CA ILE A 73 17.39 -0.58 -10.82
C ILE A 73 16.62 -1.44 -9.81
N PHE A 74 17.00 -1.33 -8.54
CA PHE A 74 16.21 -1.84 -7.43
C PHE A 74 15.35 -0.71 -6.86
N VAL A 75 14.06 -0.95 -6.70
CA VAL A 75 13.12 -0.01 -6.11
C VAL A 75 12.63 -0.60 -4.79
N VAL A 76 12.71 0.16 -3.70
CA VAL A 76 12.15 -0.20 -2.41
C VAL A 76 11.14 0.87 -2.04
N TYR A 77 9.90 0.48 -1.76
CA TYR A 77 8.95 1.35 -1.09
C TYR A 77 8.93 1.00 0.39
N GLU A 78 9.23 1.96 1.26
CA GLU A 78 9.12 1.81 2.72
C GLU A 78 8.15 2.87 3.24
N GLY A 79 6.97 2.43 3.70
CA GLY A 79 5.90 3.36 3.98
C GLY A 79 4.55 2.70 4.25
N HIS A 80 3.58 3.53 4.63
CA HIS A 80 2.20 3.10 4.67
C HIS A 80 1.59 3.02 3.27
N SER A 81 1.27 1.82 2.83
CA SER A 81 0.32 1.62 1.74
C SER A 81 -1.09 1.58 2.29
N ARG A 82 -2.02 2.28 1.66
CA ARG A 82 -3.44 2.23 2.06
C ARG A 82 -4.16 1.09 1.34
N TYR A 83 -5.07 0.43 2.05
CA TYR A 83 -5.82 -0.72 1.58
C TYR A 83 -6.54 -0.39 0.27
N GLY A 84 -6.27 -1.19 -0.78
CA GLY A 84 -6.83 -0.97 -2.11
C GLY A 84 -6.32 0.26 -2.86
N GLN A 85 -5.47 1.10 -2.25
CA GLN A 85 -5.01 2.36 -2.86
C GLN A 85 -3.56 2.29 -3.31
N GLY A 86 -2.67 1.74 -2.49
CA GLY A 86 -1.24 1.68 -2.79
C GLY A 86 -0.39 2.65 -1.97
N PRO A 87 0.90 2.78 -2.34
CA PRO A 87 1.86 3.68 -1.70
C PRO A 87 1.32 5.10 -1.51
N ALA A 88 1.36 5.59 -0.27
CA ALA A 88 0.94 6.94 0.08
C ALA A 88 2.15 7.86 0.27
N PHE A 89 2.04 9.11 -0.19
CA PHE A 89 3.09 10.12 -0.14
C PHE A 89 2.55 11.45 0.37
N ALA A 90 3.32 12.16 1.19
CA ALA A 90 2.95 13.48 1.70
C ALA A 90 4.21 14.34 1.90
N PRO A 91 4.05 15.67 2.08
CA PRO A 91 5.16 16.54 2.46
C PRO A 91 5.83 16.09 3.76
N ALA A 92 7.10 16.47 3.95
CA ALA A 92 7.82 16.23 5.19
C ALA A 92 7.09 16.84 6.39
N GLY A 93 7.27 16.24 7.57
CA GLY A 93 6.66 16.72 8.81
C GLY A 93 5.16 16.43 8.89
N THR A 94 4.67 15.41 8.17
CA THR A 94 3.25 14.99 8.22
C THR A 94 3.08 13.58 8.82
N PRO A 95 3.56 13.32 10.06
CA PRO A 95 3.50 12.00 10.69
C PRO A 95 2.09 11.60 11.17
N LYS A 96 1.14 12.53 11.13
CA LYS A 96 -0.28 12.29 11.40
C LYS A 96 -1.11 12.99 10.33
N VAL A 97 -2.38 12.60 10.23
CA VAL A 97 -3.33 13.29 9.35
C VAL A 97 -3.36 14.78 9.68
N PRO A 98 -3.05 15.66 8.71
CA PRO A 98 -3.06 17.08 8.96
C PRO A 98 -4.48 17.64 8.94
N ASP A 99 -4.67 18.73 9.68
CA ASP A 99 -5.92 19.47 9.73
C ASP A 99 -6.26 20.12 8.37
N THR A 100 -7.54 20.43 8.19
CA THR A 100 -8.09 21.01 6.95
C THR A 100 -7.71 22.47 6.72
N LYS A 101 -7.32 23.21 7.77
CA LYS A 101 -6.90 24.62 7.67
C LYS A 101 -5.52 24.72 7.05
N THR A 102 -4.59 23.85 7.44
CA THR A 102 -3.21 23.81 6.96
C THR A 102 -3.10 23.06 5.63
N PHE A 103 -3.92 22.01 5.45
CA PHE A 103 -3.94 21.19 4.25
C PHE A 103 -5.38 21.05 3.73
N PRO A 104 -5.85 21.98 2.88
CA PRO A 104 -7.19 21.90 2.29
C PRO A 104 -7.45 20.58 1.56
N VAL A 105 -6.43 20.04 0.89
CA VAL A 105 -6.41 18.70 0.31
C VAL A 105 -5.69 17.75 1.25
N ASN A 106 -6.26 16.57 1.54
CA ASN A 106 -5.60 15.58 2.40
C ASN A 106 -4.36 14.99 1.71
N PRO A 107 -3.13 15.30 2.15
CA PRO A 107 -1.93 14.78 1.51
C PRO A 107 -1.79 13.27 1.73
N TRP A 108 -2.38 12.72 2.80
CA TRP A 108 -2.38 11.28 3.04
C TRP A 108 -3.27 10.51 2.04
N GLY A 109 -4.13 11.22 1.29
CA GLY A 109 -4.92 10.68 0.19
C GLY A 109 -4.19 10.65 -1.17
N VAL A 110 -2.92 11.07 -1.22
CA VAL A 110 -2.11 11.07 -2.44
C VAL A 110 -1.42 9.71 -2.59
N HIS A 111 -2.01 8.84 -3.42
CA HIS A 111 -1.53 7.48 -3.63
C HIS A 111 -0.99 7.24 -5.03
N PHE A 112 0.05 6.40 -5.14
CA PHE A 112 0.31 5.64 -6.36
C PHE A 112 -0.70 4.50 -6.46
N ARG A 113 -1.72 4.67 -7.32
CA ARG A 113 -2.86 3.75 -7.46
C ARG A 113 -2.44 2.44 -8.13
N MET A 114 -2.33 1.39 -7.33
CA MET A 114 -1.91 0.04 -7.75
C MET A 114 -2.81 -1.09 -7.24
N GLY A 115 -3.92 -0.75 -6.57
CA GLY A 115 -4.89 -1.72 -6.09
C GLY A 115 -5.81 -2.22 -7.20
N TYR A 116 -6.73 -3.10 -6.84
CA TYR A 116 -7.81 -3.48 -7.73
C TYR A 116 -8.78 -2.33 -7.97
N ASP A 117 -9.50 -2.44 -9.08
CA ASP A 117 -10.73 -1.72 -9.28
C ASP A 117 -11.64 -1.89 -8.07
N ALA A 118 -11.91 -3.13 -7.63
CA ALA A 118 -12.65 -3.43 -6.41
C ALA A 118 -11.90 -4.46 -5.56
N THR A 119 -11.73 -4.18 -4.27
CA THR A 119 -11.11 -5.08 -3.29
C THR A 119 -11.97 -5.17 -2.04
N ASP A 120 -12.11 -6.37 -1.47
CA ASP A 120 -12.61 -6.55 -0.11
C ASP A 120 -11.52 -6.09 0.87
N THR A 121 -11.84 -5.13 1.73
CA THR A 121 -10.88 -4.52 2.66
C THR A 121 -11.54 -4.04 3.94
N GLU A 122 -10.79 -4.14 5.05
CA GLU A 122 -11.08 -3.42 6.28
C GLU A 122 -10.82 -1.92 6.08
N CYS A 123 -11.83 -1.18 5.62
CA CYS A 123 -11.65 0.24 5.31
C CYS A 123 -11.81 1.15 6.55
N ILE A 124 -12.65 0.80 7.52
CA ILE A 124 -13.19 1.79 8.47
C ILE A 124 -12.09 2.48 9.31
N GLY A 125 -11.13 1.72 9.83
CA GLY A 125 -10.01 2.28 10.59
C GLY A 125 -9.19 3.25 9.74
N ASP A 126 -8.85 2.85 8.52
CA ASP A 126 -8.11 3.67 7.55
C ASP A 126 -8.91 4.93 7.16
N LEU A 127 -10.20 4.81 6.87
CA LEU A 127 -11.10 5.91 6.52
C LEU A 127 -11.22 6.92 7.67
N VAL A 128 -11.49 6.45 8.89
CA VAL A 128 -11.76 7.31 10.05
C VAL A 128 -10.48 7.95 10.56
N HIS A 129 -9.40 7.17 10.70
CA HIS A 129 -8.14 7.65 11.24
C HIS A 129 -7.36 8.47 10.22
N HIS A 130 -7.25 7.99 8.98
CA HIS A 130 -6.42 8.62 7.95
C HIS A 130 -7.15 9.66 7.09
N SER A 131 -8.48 9.78 7.26
CA SER A 131 -9.34 10.65 6.46
C SER A 131 -9.17 10.44 4.96
N VAL A 132 -8.83 9.21 4.56
CA VAL A 132 -8.70 8.85 3.16
C VAL A 132 -10.10 8.44 2.72
N THR A 133 -10.67 9.13 1.74
CA THR A 133 -12.04 8.88 1.28
C THR A 133 -12.01 8.37 -0.17
N PRO A 134 -11.68 7.08 -0.40
CA PRO A 134 -11.71 6.53 -1.74
C PRO A 134 -13.12 6.65 -2.31
N ALA A 135 -13.22 6.78 -3.63
CA ALA A 135 -14.47 6.52 -4.32
C ALA A 135 -14.85 5.05 -4.07
N GLU A 136 -16.12 4.75 -3.83
CA GLU A 136 -16.62 3.38 -3.81
C GLU A 136 -17.30 3.06 -5.13
N TYR A 137 -17.35 1.77 -5.46
CA TYR A 137 -18.16 1.35 -6.59
C TYR A 137 -19.63 1.56 -6.26
N ASP A 138 -20.33 2.23 -7.16
CA ASP A 138 -21.78 2.09 -7.19
C ASP A 138 -22.13 0.69 -7.73
N LEU A 139 -22.14 -0.29 -6.82
CA LEU A 139 -22.55 -1.67 -7.14
C LEU A 139 -24.02 -1.75 -7.60
N THR A 140 -24.75 -0.63 -7.60
CA THR A 140 -26.13 -0.56 -8.09
C THR A 140 -26.25 -0.28 -9.58
N THR A 141 -25.24 0.36 -10.18
CA THR A 141 -25.20 0.78 -11.59
C THR A 141 -23.96 0.28 -12.33
N SER A 142 -23.08 -0.46 -11.66
CA SER A 142 -21.85 -0.99 -12.24
C SER A 142 -22.13 -1.82 -13.49
N GLY A 143 -21.67 -1.32 -14.63
CA GLY A 143 -21.83 -1.98 -15.92
C GLY A 143 -21.01 -3.28 -16.03
N PRO A 144 -21.33 -4.15 -17.01
CA PRO A 144 -20.66 -5.45 -17.20
C PRO A 144 -19.17 -5.37 -17.52
N LYS A 145 -18.63 -4.16 -17.78
CA LYS A 145 -17.21 -3.90 -18.04
C LYS A 145 -16.41 -3.55 -16.78
N ALA A 146 -17.05 -3.32 -15.64
CA ALA A 146 -16.34 -3.08 -14.38
C ALA A 146 -15.67 -4.36 -13.91
N PHE A 147 -14.38 -4.31 -13.56
CA PHE A 147 -13.69 -5.46 -12.98
C PHE A 147 -14.08 -5.59 -11.50
N LEU A 148 -15.31 -6.04 -11.26
CA LEU A 148 -15.81 -6.38 -9.94
C LEU A 148 -15.57 -7.87 -9.68
N PRO A 149 -14.93 -8.25 -8.55
CA PRO A 149 -14.99 -9.62 -8.06
C PRO A 149 -16.43 -10.15 -8.09
N ALA A 150 -16.67 -11.32 -8.67
CA ALA A 150 -18.02 -11.90 -8.82
C ALA A 150 -18.77 -12.04 -7.47
N ALA A 151 -18.01 -12.25 -6.38
CA ALA A 151 -18.53 -12.23 -5.02
C ALA A 151 -19.15 -10.88 -4.64
N LEU A 152 -18.55 -9.76 -5.05
CA LEU A 152 -19.04 -8.40 -4.79
C LEU A 152 -20.27 -8.03 -5.63
N ALA A 153 -20.37 -8.53 -6.86
CA ALA A 153 -21.60 -8.37 -7.66
C ALA A 153 -22.78 -9.12 -7.01
N THR A 154 -22.55 -10.35 -6.56
CA THR A 154 -23.53 -11.19 -5.85
C THR A 154 -23.93 -10.57 -4.50
N ALA A 155 -22.94 -10.07 -3.77
CA ALA A 155 -23.10 -9.34 -2.52
C ALA A 155 -24.08 -8.18 -2.63
N ALA A 156 -23.89 -7.31 -3.62
CA ALA A 156 -24.70 -6.12 -3.80
C ALA A 156 -26.16 -6.45 -4.13
N ALA A 157 -26.40 -7.46 -4.98
CA ALA A 157 -27.74 -7.93 -5.29
C ALA A 157 -28.46 -8.45 -4.04
N ASN A 158 -27.77 -9.27 -3.23
CA ASN A 158 -28.30 -9.82 -1.99
C ASN A 158 -28.58 -8.73 -0.94
N ALA A 159 -27.68 -7.74 -0.80
CA ALA A 159 -27.85 -6.62 0.14
C ALA A 159 -29.13 -5.83 -0.13
N LYS A 160 -29.41 -5.52 -1.40
CA LYS A 160 -30.61 -4.77 -1.79
C LYS A 160 -31.89 -5.56 -1.53
N ALA A 161 -31.91 -6.83 -1.94
CA ALA A 161 -33.05 -7.70 -1.73
C ALA A 161 -33.38 -7.82 -0.24
N GLN A 162 -32.34 -7.95 0.59
CA GLN A 162 -32.54 -8.07 2.02
C GLN A 162 -32.88 -6.75 2.70
N GLN A 163 -32.35 -5.61 2.25
CA GLN A 163 -32.77 -4.30 2.74
C GLN A 163 -34.27 -4.06 2.47
N LYS A 164 -34.75 -4.43 1.28
CA LYS A 164 -36.17 -4.35 0.94
C LYS A 164 -37.00 -5.24 1.87
N ALA A 165 -36.55 -6.47 2.12
CA ALA A 165 -37.22 -7.40 3.02
C ALA A 165 -37.24 -6.91 4.48
N ILE A 166 -36.13 -6.39 5.00
CA ILE A 166 -36.01 -5.82 6.36
C ILE A 166 -37.01 -4.69 6.55
N LYS A 167 -37.08 -3.75 5.60
CA LYS A 167 -38.03 -2.64 5.64
C LYS A 167 -39.48 -3.12 5.57
N ALA A 168 -39.81 -4.01 4.63
CA ALA A 168 -41.17 -4.51 4.46
C ALA A 168 -41.67 -5.30 5.68
N LYS A 169 -40.79 -6.09 6.30
CA LYS A 169 -41.10 -6.94 7.45
C LYS A 169 -40.85 -6.27 8.81
N LYS A 170 -40.44 -4.99 8.82
CA LYS A 170 -40.06 -4.23 10.03
C LYS A 170 -39.09 -5.00 10.95
N ILE A 171 -38.13 -5.72 10.36
CA ILE A 171 -37.16 -6.51 11.12
C ILE A 171 -36.24 -5.57 11.88
N ALA A 172 -36.03 -5.83 13.18
CA ALA A 172 -35.10 -5.07 14.00
C ALA A 172 -33.67 -5.19 13.46
N ALA A 173 -32.90 -4.09 13.48
CA ALA A 173 -31.52 -4.05 12.98
C ALA A 173 -30.64 -5.16 13.58
N ALA A 174 -30.71 -5.38 14.90
CA ALA A 174 -29.94 -6.42 15.57
C ALA A 174 -30.19 -7.84 14.99
N ALA A 175 -31.44 -8.16 14.67
CA ALA A 175 -31.82 -9.44 14.07
C ALA A 175 -31.44 -9.52 12.58
N ALA A 176 -31.51 -8.41 11.87
CA ALA A 176 -31.10 -8.34 10.47
C ALA A 176 -29.58 -8.52 10.29
N CYS A 177 -28.80 -8.08 11.27
CA CYS A 177 -27.35 -7.94 11.17
C CYS A 177 -26.57 -9.11 11.77
N SER A 178 -27.21 -10.05 12.46
CA SER A 178 -26.57 -11.23 13.04
C SER A 178 -26.48 -12.44 12.10
N THR A 179 -27.00 -12.34 10.87
CA THR A 179 -27.00 -13.46 9.91
C THR A 179 -25.66 -13.55 9.17
N ALA A 180 -24.91 -14.63 9.41
CA ALA A 180 -23.66 -14.91 8.70
C ALA A 180 -23.86 -15.05 7.18
N GLY A 181 -22.90 -14.55 6.40
CA GLY A 181 -22.90 -14.61 4.93
C GLY A 181 -23.92 -13.70 4.24
N ALA A 182 -24.71 -12.93 4.99
CA ALA A 182 -25.74 -12.06 4.44
C ALA A 182 -25.23 -10.63 4.28
N TRP A 183 -25.28 -10.12 3.06
CA TRP A 183 -24.89 -8.75 2.76
C TRP A 183 -25.96 -7.72 3.16
N ARG A 184 -25.56 -6.56 3.66
CA ARG A 184 -26.42 -5.50 4.23
C ARG A 184 -25.88 -4.12 3.89
N LEU A 185 -26.71 -3.09 4.03
CA LEU A 185 -26.21 -1.71 4.12
C LEU A 185 -25.52 -1.51 5.47
N PHE A 186 -24.33 -0.92 5.45
CA PHE A 186 -23.54 -0.67 6.65
C PHE A 186 -24.31 0.17 7.69
N ASP A 187 -24.98 1.24 7.26
CA ASP A 187 -25.78 2.13 8.13
C ASP A 187 -26.89 1.40 8.87
N THR A 188 -27.41 0.30 8.31
CA THR A 188 -28.46 -0.50 8.96
C THR A 188 -27.90 -1.27 10.15
N CYS A 189 -26.66 -1.73 10.05
CA CYS A 189 -26.03 -2.55 11.08
C CYS A 189 -25.16 -1.75 12.05
N TYR A 190 -24.59 -0.64 11.59
CA TYR A 190 -23.62 0.18 12.32
C TYR A 190 -23.96 1.66 12.22
N ALA A 191 -25.19 2.04 12.58
CA ALA A 191 -25.69 3.42 12.49
C ALA A 191 -24.75 4.45 13.13
N LYS A 192 -24.28 4.21 14.36
CA LYS A 192 -23.34 5.13 15.05
C LYS A 192 -22.03 5.31 14.26
N LEU A 193 -21.46 4.22 13.78
CA LEU A 193 -20.22 4.25 13.02
C LEU A 193 -20.42 4.93 11.66
N SER A 194 -21.56 4.70 11.00
CA SER A 194 -21.90 5.35 9.73
C SER A 194 -21.94 6.89 9.82
N THR A 195 -22.27 7.43 10.99
CA THR A 195 -22.30 8.87 11.26
C THR A 195 -21.02 9.43 11.85
N THR A 196 -20.02 8.58 12.11
CA THR A 196 -18.76 9.00 12.70
C THR A 196 -17.97 9.87 11.72
N THR A 197 -17.49 11.01 12.18
CA THR A 197 -16.64 11.89 11.41
C THR A 197 -15.20 11.35 11.37
N THR A 198 -14.52 11.50 10.24
CA THR A 198 -13.06 11.25 10.15
C THR A 198 -12.29 12.21 11.04
N ALA A 199 -10.99 11.96 11.20
CA ALA A 199 -10.07 12.88 11.86
C ALA A 199 -10.06 14.30 11.25
N ARG A 200 -10.53 14.46 9.99
CA ARG A 200 -10.66 15.76 9.30
C ARG A 200 -12.09 16.31 9.27
N GLY A 201 -13.05 15.64 9.90
CA GLY A 201 -14.45 16.09 9.96
C GLY A 201 -15.34 15.61 8.81
N ASP A 202 -14.82 14.77 7.91
CA ASP A 202 -15.60 14.21 6.80
C ASP A 202 -16.60 13.17 7.32
N LYS A 203 -17.72 12.95 6.63
CA LYS A 203 -18.69 11.87 6.96
C LYS A 203 -18.70 10.80 5.87
N PRO A 204 -17.69 9.91 5.81
CA PRO A 204 -17.45 9.09 4.62
C PRO A 204 -18.23 7.77 4.62
N LEU A 205 -18.91 7.42 5.71
CA LEU A 205 -19.49 6.08 5.87
C LEU A 205 -21.00 6.02 5.58
N LYS A 206 -21.73 7.10 5.82
CA LYS A 206 -23.19 7.12 5.66
C LYS A 206 -23.59 6.86 4.21
N GLY A 207 -24.29 5.76 3.96
CA GLY A 207 -24.89 5.40 2.68
C GLY A 207 -23.91 4.86 1.64
N ARG A 208 -22.65 4.59 2.02
CA ARG A 208 -21.56 4.27 1.09
C ARG A 208 -21.01 2.83 1.21
N HIS A 209 -21.32 2.11 2.30
CA HIS A 209 -20.67 0.84 2.63
C HIS A 209 -21.65 -0.33 2.76
N PHE A 210 -21.13 -1.54 2.57
CA PHE A 210 -21.86 -2.78 2.77
C PHE A 210 -21.30 -3.53 3.98
N TYR A 211 -22.10 -4.45 4.53
CA TYR A 211 -21.71 -5.29 5.64
C TYR A 211 -22.03 -6.74 5.33
N ASN A 212 -21.10 -7.63 5.66
CA ASN A 212 -21.30 -9.06 5.71
C ASN A 212 -20.65 -9.59 6.99
N ILE A 213 -21.26 -10.54 7.69
CA ILE A 213 -20.54 -11.33 8.71
C ILE A 213 -19.89 -12.50 8.00
N LEU A 214 -18.59 -12.38 7.76
CA LEU A 214 -17.78 -13.54 7.38
C LEU A 214 -17.58 -14.47 8.59
N ALA A 215 -17.39 -15.77 8.34
CA ALA A 215 -17.14 -16.76 9.38
C ALA A 215 -15.76 -16.64 10.07
N ARG A 216 -15.03 -15.53 9.83
CA ARG A 216 -13.78 -15.18 10.52
C ARG A 216 -14.06 -14.42 11.81
N LYS A 217 -13.20 -14.58 12.81
CA LYS A 217 -13.26 -13.85 14.08
C LYS A 217 -12.08 -12.86 14.16
N PRO A 218 -12.32 -11.57 14.48
CA PRO A 218 -13.62 -10.94 14.71
C PRO A 218 -14.47 -10.82 13.42
N PRO A 219 -15.80 -10.60 13.51
CA PRO A 219 -16.62 -10.30 12.35
C PRO A 219 -16.09 -9.05 11.63
N GLU A 220 -15.63 -9.22 10.40
CA GLU A 220 -15.11 -8.12 9.57
C GLU A 220 -16.17 -7.59 8.62
N PHE A 221 -16.09 -6.30 8.26
CA PHE A 221 -16.96 -5.65 7.29
C PHE A 221 -16.22 -5.57 5.96
N GLU A 222 -16.92 -5.87 4.87
CA GLU A 222 -16.35 -5.77 3.53
C GLU A 222 -16.82 -4.46 2.87
N THR A 223 -15.87 -3.58 2.54
CA THR A 223 -16.12 -2.41 1.69
C THR A 223 -15.45 -2.60 0.34
N SER A 224 -16.20 -2.36 -0.74
CA SER A 224 -15.66 -2.30 -2.11
C SER A 224 -15.28 -0.88 -2.51
N VAL A 225 -14.01 -0.53 -2.39
CA VAL A 225 -13.48 0.75 -2.85
C VAL A 225 -13.17 0.70 -4.34
N GLN A 226 -13.61 1.71 -5.09
CA GLN A 226 -13.30 1.96 -6.50
C GLN A 226 -12.02 2.81 -6.60
N VAL A 227 -10.88 2.15 -6.48
CA VAL A 227 -9.59 2.86 -6.44
C VAL A 227 -8.79 2.62 -7.70
N GLY A 228 -8.90 1.42 -8.26
CA GLY A 228 -8.29 1.02 -9.52
C GLY A 228 -6.77 0.95 -9.49
N SER A 229 -6.24 0.39 -10.57
CA SER A 229 -4.80 0.30 -10.85
C SER A 229 -4.32 1.46 -11.74
N ALA A 230 -5.05 2.57 -11.80
CA ALA A 230 -4.89 3.60 -12.84
C ALA A 230 -3.47 4.17 -13.01
N HIS A 231 -2.63 4.17 -11.97
CA HIS A 231 -1.22 4.55 -12.11
C HIS A 231 -0.35 3.35 -12.49
N LEU A 232 -0.58 2.19 -11.87
CA LEU A 232 0.11 0.95 -12.20
C LEU A 232 -0.09 0.53 -13.66
N ASP A 233 -1.30 0.69 -14.20
CA ASP A 233 -1.64 0.33 -15.59
C ASP A 233 -0.83 1.11 -16.63
N LYS A 234 -0.34 2.29 -16.25
CA LYS A 234 0.53 3.14 -17.08
C LYS A 234 2.00 2.81 -16.93
N SER A 235 2.40 2.16 -15.83
CA SER A 235 3.81 1.85 -15.54
C SER A 235 4.30 0.68 -16.39
N SER A 236 5.42 0.83 -17.08
CA SER A 236 6.14 -0.27 -17.74
C SER A 236 6.68 -1.34 -16.78
N LEU A 237 6.81 -1.02 -15.47
CA LEU A 237 7.49 -1.83 -14.47
C LEU A 237 8.89 -2.28 -14.95
N ALA A 238 9.66 -1.40 -15.60
CA ALA A 238 10.98 -1.75 -16.15
C ALA A 238 12.05 -2.08 -15.09
N CYS A 239 11.78 -1.78 -13.81
CA CYS A 239 12.65 -2.12 -12.68
C CYS A 239 13.16 -3.57 -12.72
N LYS A 240 14.30 -3.81 -12.07
CA LYS A 240 14.84 -5.17 -11.88
C LYS A 240 14.20 -5.86 -10.67
N LEU A 241 13.91 -5.06 -9.63
CA LEU A 241 13.27 -5.49 -8.39
C LEU A 241 12.37 -4.37 -7.87
N LEU A 242 11.20 -4.72 -7.38
CA LEU A 242 10.38 -3.89 -6.50
C LEU A 242 10.20 -4.60 -5.16
N PHE A 243 10.67 -4.00 -4.08
CA PHE A 243 10.37 -4.40 -2.72
C PHE A 243 9.31 -3.48 -2.12
N MET A 244 8.11 -4.02 -1.90
CA MET A 244 7.02 -3.33 -1.22
C MET A 244 7.08 -3.61 0.29
N ALA A 245 7.85 -2.82 1.04
CA ALA A 245 7.93 -2.88 2.50
C ALA A 245 6.81 -2.04 3.14
N SER A 246 5.59 -2.60 3.13
CA SER A 246 4.39 -1.94 3.66
C SER A 246 3.39 -2.96 4.19
N CYS A 247 2.59 -2.65 5.22
CA CYS A 247 1.68 -3.65 5.82
C CYS A 247 0.77 -4.31 4.76
N SER A 248 0.66 -5.65 4.83
CA SER A 248 -0.19 -6.48 3.97
C SER A 248 -0.03 -6.29 2.45
N SER A 249 1.11 -5.77 2.00
CA SER A 249 1.32 -5.41 0.59
C SER A 249 1.08 -6.56 -0.39
N HIS A 250 1.44 -7.80 -0.02
CA HIS A 250 1.16 -8.98 -0.83
C HIS A 250 -0.34 -9.15 -1.08
N VAL A 251 -1.16 -9.07 -0.04
CA VAL A 251 -2.62 -9.26 -0.14
C VAL A 251 -3.25 -8.22 -1.05
N HIS A 252 -2.73 -6.98 -1.02
CA HIS A 252 -3.34 -5.87 -1.75
C HIS A 252 -2.84 -5.72 -3.18
N PHE A 253 -1.55 -5.97 -3.43
CA PHE A 253 -0.91 -5.50 -4.65
C PHE A 253 -0.27 -6.60 -5.49
N PHE A 254 -0.09 -7.82 -4.95
CA PHE A 254 0.64 -8.85 -5.70
C PHE A 254 -0.02 -9.17 -7.04
N LYS A 255 -1.32 -9.44 -7.03
CA LYS A 255 -2.04 -9.81 -8.24
C LYS A 255 -2.12 -8.68 -9.28
N PRO A 256 -2.46 -7.41 -8.95
CA PRO A 256 -2.39 -6.34 -9.94
C PRO A 256 -0.95 -6.10 -10.45
N LEU A 257 0.07 -6.19 -9.58
CA LEU A 257 1.48 -6.12 -9.99
C LEU A 257 1.87 -7.26 -10.96
N ASP A 258 1.47 -8.50 -10.67
CA ASP A 258 1.73 -9.66 -11.53
C ASP A 258 1.00 -9.57 -12.88
N ASN A 259 -0.26 -9.13 -12.87
CA ASN A 259 -1.01 -8.88 -14.09
C ASN A 259 -0.32 -7.80 -14.94
N ARG A 260 0.12 -6.70 -14.31
CA ARG A 260 0.81 -5.64 -15.02
C ARG A 260 2.17 -6.10 -15.55
N ARG A 261 2.95 -6.84 -14.75
CA ARG A 261 4.21 -7.46 -15.15
C ARG A 261 4.04 -8.30 -16.41
N LYS A 262 3.02 -9.17 -16.44
CA LYS A 262 2.68 -10.00 -17.60
C LYS A 262 2.28 -9.17 -18.81
N ALA A 263 1.40 -8.18 -18.62
CA ALA A 263 0.93 -7.31 -19.70
C ALA A 263 2.06 -6.48 -20.32
N ALA A 264 2.96 -5.95 -19.49
CA ALA A 264 4.12 -5.17 -19.91
C ALA A 264 5.32 -6.02 -20.37
N LYS A 265 5.24 -7.36 -20.24
CA LYS A 265 6.37 -8.29 -20.45
C LYS A 265 7.61 -7.90 -19.62
N SER A 266 7.38 -7.37 -18.43
CA SER A 266 8.42 -6.91 -17.51
C SER A 266 9.11 -8.10 -16.82
N ALA A 267 10.41 -7.95 -16.57
CA ALA A 267 11.22 -8.88 -15.78
C ALA A 267 11.32 -8.46 -14.28
N CYS A 268 10.61 -7.41 -13.85
CA CYS A 268 10.68 -6.91 -12.48
C CYS A 268 10.20 -7.99 -11.50
N LYS A 269 11.06 -8.33 -10.54
CA LYS A 269 10.75 -9.27 -9.45
C LYS A 269 10.13 -8.53 -8.27
N PHE A 270 9.35 -9.23 -7.47
CA PHE A 270 8.69 -8.63 -6.31
C PHE A 270 9.18 -9.24 -5.01
N LEU A 271 9.50 -8.37 -4.05
CA LEU A 271 9.53 -8.73 -2.63
C LEU A 271 8.34 -8.05 -1.98
N MET A 272 7.55 -8.79 -1.21
CA MET A 272 6.32 -8.26 -0.60
C MET A 272 6.11 -8.83 0.79
N THR A 273 5.65 -7.97 1.69
CA THR A 273 5.24 -8.23 3.07
C THR A 273 3.81 -8.78 3.14
N GLY A 274 3.60 -9.81 3.97
CA GLY A 274 2.34 -10.55 4.05
C GLY A 274 1.29 -9.95 5.00
N PHE A 275 1.69 -9.38 6.14
CA PHE A 275 0.77 -8.97 7.21
C PHE A 275 1.21 -7.67 7.90
N VAL A 276 1.99 -7.75 8.98
CA VAL A 276 2.46 -6.58 9.74
C VAL A 276 3.82 -6.14 9.22
N CYS A 277 4.08 -4.83 9.19
CA CYS A 277 5.37 -4.26 8.82
C CYS A 277 5.62 -2.99 9.64
N ALA A 278 6.26 -3.13 10.81
CA ALA A 278 6.62 -2.00 11.67
C ALA A 278 8.14 -1.76 11.75
N THR A 279 8.95 -2.50 10.99
CA THR A 279 10.42 -2.49 11.08
C THR A 279 11.11 -1.68 9.97
N THR A 280 12.44 -1.56 10.05
CA THR A 280 13.34 -0.81 9.14
C THR A 280 13.78 -1.63 7.92
N HIS A 281 12.83 -2.12 7.13
CA HIS A 281 13.07 -2.97 5.97
C HIS A 281 14.02 -2.38 4.93
N ALA A 282 13.95 -1.08 4.63
CA ALA A 282 14.86 -0.48 3.64
C ALA A 282 16.30 -0.50 4.15
N THR A 283 16.50 -0.20 5.44
CA THR A 283 17.84 -0.26 6.06
C THR A 283 18.39 -1.67 6.03
N MET A 284 17.60 -2.66 6.46
CA MET A 284 18.01 -4.07 6.41
C MET A 284 18.27 -4.56 4.98
N PHE A 285 17.45 -4.13 4.01
CA PHE A 285 17.69 -4.43 2.60
C PHE A 285 19.05 -3.87 2.13
N LEU A 286 19.36 -2.61 2.45
CA LEU A 286 20.65 -2.00 2.12
C LEU A 286 21.82 -2.71 2.82
N GLU A 287 21.68 -3.16 4.06
CA GLU A 287 22.70 -3.96 4.74
C GLU A 287 23.02 -5.24 3.96
N GLN A 288 22.00 -5.96 3.52
CA GLN A 288 22.20 -7.21 2.78
C GLN A 288 22.79 -6.98 1.38
N VAL A 289 22.35 -5.93 0.68
CA VAL A 289 22.81 -5.66 -0.69
C VAL A 289 24.19 -5.00 -0.69
N LEU A 290 24.38 -3.93 0.09
CA LEU A 290 25.61 -3.14 0.06
C LEU A 290 26.72 -3.77 0.89
N ILE A 291 26.42 -4.21 2.13
CA ILE A 291 27.46 -4.68 3.06
C ILE A 291 27.73 -6.18 2.89
N LYS A 292 26.68 -6.99 2.73
CA LYS A 292 26.83 -8.44 2.53
C LYS A 292 26.99 -8.84 1.06
N GLY A 293 26.83 -7.90 0.13
CA GLY A 293 27.05 -8.13 -1.31
C GLY A 293 26.06 -9.13 -1.92
N HIS A 294 24.87 -9.28 -1.34
CA HIS A 294 23.86 -10.18 -1.88
C HIS A 294 23.16 -9.55 -3.08
N ASP A 295 23.19 -10.22 -4.23
CA ASP A 295 22.35 -9.84 -5.38
C ASP A 295 20.89 -10.22 -5.11
N PRO A 296 20.00 -9.25 -4.87
CA PRO A 296 18.63 -9.51 -4.41
C PRO A 296 17.74 -10.11 -5.50
N VAL A 297 18.20 -10.21 -6.76
CA VAL A 297 17.46 -10.92 -7.82
C VAL A 297 18.03 -12.30 -8.15
N SER A 298 19.22 -12.63 -7.68
CA SER A 298 19.77 -13.99 -7.81
C SER A 298 19.01 -14.96 -6.89
N LYS A 299 18.92 -16.25 -7.26
CA LYS A 299 18.25 -17.27 -6.43
C LYS A 299 18.85 -17.39 -5.02
N LYS A 300 20.18 -17.24 -4.88
CA LYS A 300 20.87 -17.34 -3.60
C LYS A 300 20.76 -16.05 -2.81
N GLY A 301 21.00 -14.90 -3.45
CA GLY A 301 20.97 -13.60 -2.78
C GLY A 301 19.56 -13.20 -2.35
N SER A 302 18.52 -13.44 -3.17
CA SER A 302 17.14 -13.15 -2.77
C SER A 302 16.70 -13.95 -1.54
N LYS A 303 17.09 -15.23 -1.44
CA LYS A 303 16.84 -16.06 -0.24
C LYS A 303 17.56 -15.53 0.99
N ALA A 304 18.81 -15.07 0.84
CA ALA A 304 19.57 -14.50 1.96
C ALA A 304 18.95 -13.19 2.44
N VAL A 305 18.57 -12.31 1.50
CA VAL A 305 17.87 -11.04 1.78
C VAL A 305 16.56 -11.31 2.52
N VAL A 306 15.69 -12.18 1.99
CA VAL A 306 14.40 -12.50 2.63
C VAL A 306 14.57 -13.15 4.00
N LYS A 307 15.55 -14.05 4.16
CA LYS A 307 15.85 -14.63 5.47
C LYS A 307 16.24 -13.58 6.50
N ALA A 308 17.05 -12.58 6.11
CA ALA A 308 17.44 -11.50 6.99
C ALA A 308 16.25 -10.58 7.33
N LEU A 309 15.44 -10.21 6.34
CA LEU A 309 14.24 -9.38 6.55
C LEU A 309 13.26 -10.05 7.52
N ASN A 310 12.98 -11.35 7.34
CA ASN A 310 12.11 -12.14 8.23
C ASN A 310 12.72 -12.44 9.61
N GLY A 311 14.02 -12.17 9.79
CA GLY A 311 14.71 -12.33 11.08
C GLY A 311 14.59 -11.11 12.00
N VAL A 312 14.04 -9.99 11.50
CA VAL A 312 13.85 -8.77 12.30
C VAL A 312 12.51 -8.83 13.03
N SER A 313 12.48 -8.41 14.30
CA SER A 313 11.22 -8.26 15.04
C SER A 313 10.25 -7.35 14.28
N ASP A 314 8.97 -7.72 14.30
CA ASP A 314 7.87 -6.93 13.70
C ASP A 314 8.01 -6.63 12.19
N SER A 315 8.85 -7.41 11.49
CA SER A 315 8.99 -7.39 10.02
C SER A 315 7.80 -7.97 9.28
N GLY A 316 7.03 -8.85 9.94
CA GLY A 316 6.08 -9.71 9.28
C GLY A 316 6.77 -10.76 8.40
N ILE A 317 6.04 -11.27 7.40
CA ILE A 317 6.56 -12.29 6.48
C ILE A 317 6.81 -11.64 5.12
N VAL A 318 8.06 -11.51 4.72
CA VAL A 318 8.49 -11.14 3.37
C VAL A 318 8.66 -12.39 2.52
N ASN A 319 8.15 -12.36 1.30
CA ASN A 319 8.25 -13.44 0.32
C ASN A 319 8.68 -12.90 -1.06
N ILE A 320 9.10 -13.81 -1.94
CA ILE A 320 9.57 -13.55 -3.31
C ILE A 320 8.48 -13.96 -4.31
N TYR A 321 8.18 -13.09 -5.29
CA TYR A 321 7.17 -13.32 -6.33
C TYR A 321 7.58 -12.82 -7.73
#